data_AF-A0A9D0BWW3-F1
#
_entry.id   AF-A0A9D0BWW3-F1
#
_cell.length_a   1.000
_cell.length_b   1.000
_cell.length_c   1.000
_cell.angle_alpha   90.00
_cell.angle_beta   90.00
_cell.angle_gamma   90.00
#
_symmetry.space_group_name_H-M   'P 1'
#
loop_
_entity.id
_entity.type
_entity.pdbx_description
1 polymer ?
#
loop_
_entity_poly.entity_id
_entity_poly.type
_entity_poly.pdbx_seq_one_letter_code
_entity_poly.pdbx_strand_id
1 'polypeptide(L)'
;MKQSKFQSFLPGVFLGVFVILMSMSRVTAQTPPDKLLLKDFRPRSIYEIPRTMLTKAKFPVIDMHSHPYARGTEEIAQWVKNMDACGIERTILLTHE
;
A
#
# COMPACT_ATOMS: atom_id res chain seq x y z
N MET A 1 -51.95 31.25 -27.92
CA MET A 1 -50.53 31.60 -27.66
C MET A 1 -50.29 31.71 -26.15
N LYS A 2 -50.12 30.57 -25.43
CA LYS A 2 -49.82 30.59 -23.97
C LYS A 2 -49.19 29.30 -23.40
N GLN A 3 -48.64 28.42 -24.26
CA GLN A 3 -48.06 27.13 -23.83
C GLN A 3 -46.51 27.12 -23.77
N SER A 4 -45.81 28.08 -24.36
CA SER A 4 -44.35 27.96 -24.55
C SER A 4 -43.49 28.30 -23.33
N LYS A 5 -44.03 29.02 -22.32
CA LYS A 5 -43.26 29.35 -21.11
C LYS A 5 -43.26 28.22 -20.07
N PHE A 6 -44.16 27.24 -20.16
CA PHE A 6 -44.21 26.13 -19.20
C PHE A 6 -43.15 25.06 -19.50
N GLN A 7 -42.82 24.86 -20.78
CA GLN A 7 -41.82 23.89 -21.22
C GLN A 7 -40.37 24.35 -20.98
N SER A 8 -40.11 25.65 -20.83
CA SER A 8 -38.76 26.18 -20.58
C SER A 8 -38.29 26.06 -19.13
N PHE A 9 -39.19 25.79 -18.18
CA PHE A 9 -38.84 25.59 -16.76
C PHE A 9 -38.59 24.12 -16.39
N LEU A 10 -39.16 23.18 -17.16
CA LEU A 10 -39.03 21.74 -16.93
C LEU A 10 -37.57 21.25 -16.85
N PRO A 11 -36.68 21.56 -17.82
CA PRO A 11 -35.31 21.03 -17.79
C PRO A 11 -34.48 21.57 -16.62
N GLY A 12 -34.72 22.82 -16.18
CA GLY A 12 -34.06 23.41 -15.01
C GLY A 12 -34.50 22.76 -13.69
N VAL A 13 -35.79 22.42 -13.57
CA VAL A 13 -36.30 21.69 -12.41
C VAL A 13 -35.77 20.25 -12.37
N PHE A 14 -35.72 19.56 -13.52
CA PHE A 14 -35.12 18.22 -13.60
C PHE A 14 -33.63 18.23 -13.23
N LEU A 15 -32.86 19.22 -13.71
CA LEU A 15 -31.45 19.36 -13.36
C LEU A 15 -31.26 19.69 -11.86
N GLY A 16 -32.10 20.58 -11.31
CA GLY A 16 -32.06 20.91 -9.89
C GLY A 16 -32.39 19.72 -8.99
N VAL A 17 -33.44 18.96 -9.32
CA VAL A 17 -33.82 17.74 -8.60
C VAL A 17 -32.71 16.68 -8.72
N PHE A 18 -32.08 16.54 -9.89
CA PHE A 18 -30.97 15.62 -10.10
C PHE A 18 -29.74 15.97 -9.25
N VAL A 19 -29.37 17.25 -9.17
CA VAL A 19 -28.26 17.72 -8.33
C VAL A 19 -28.57 17.51 -6.83
N ILE A 20 -29.79 17.81 -6.38
CA ILE A 20 -30.23 17.56 -4.99
C ILE A 20 -30.18 16.07 -4.67
N LEU A 21 -30.64 15.20 -5.57
CA LEU A 21 -30.57 13.74 -5.41
C LEU A 21 -29.13 13.22 -5.35
N MET A 22 -28.20 13.74 -6.17
CA MET A 22 -26.78 13.37 -6.07
C MET A 22 -26.14 13.84 -4.76
N SER A 23 -26.54 15.01 -4.26
CA SER A 23 -26.04 15.59 -3.00
C SER A 23 -26.43 14.78 -1.75
N MET A 24 -27.47 13.94 -1.86
CA MET A 24 -27.92 13.05 -0.79
C MET A 24 -27.13 11.72 -0.71
N SER A 25 -26.19 11.50 -1.62
CA SER A 25 -25.32 10.32 -1.57
C SER A 25 -24.36 10.43 -0.39
N ARG A 26 -24.48 9.53 0.58
CA ARG A 26 -23.55 9.47 1.72
C ARG A 26 -22.18 9.03 1.25
N VAL A 27 -21.15 9.81 1.56
CA VAL A 27 -19.76 9.38 1.41
C VAL A 27 -19.47 8.34 2.47
N THR A 28 -19.33 7.08 2.06
CA THR A 28 -18.87 5.99 2.92
C THR A 28 -17.39 5.75 2.70
N ALA A 29 -16.69 5.24 3.71
CA ALA A 29 -15.30 4.82 3.54
C ALA A 29 -15.23 3.73 2.46
N GLN A 30 -14.27 3.87 1.54
CA GLN A 30 -14.07 2.91 0.45
C GLN A 30 -13.66 1.52 0.96
N THR A 31 -13.13 1.44 2.18
CA THR A 31 -12.74 0.20 2.86
C THR A 31 -13.20 0.22 4.32
N PRO A 32 -13.98 -0.77 4.78
CA PRO A 32 -14.34 -0.94 6.18
C PRO A 32 -13.10 -1.05 7.09
N PRO A 33 -13.13 -0.53 8.34
CA PRO A 33 -11.97 -0.54 9.24
C PRO A 33 -11.39 -1.93 9.51
N ASP A 34 -12.25 -2.96 9.61
CA ASP A 34 -11.88 -4.36 9.80
C ASP A 34 -11.13 -4.98 8.61
N LYS A 35 -11.17 -4.33 7.45
CA LYS A 35 -10.43 -4.73 6.24
C LYS A 35 -9.12 -3.96 6.05
N LEU A 36 -8.81 -2.98 6.89
CA LEU A 36 -7.54 -2.26 6.89
C LEU A 36 -6.50 -3.04 7.71
N LEU A 37 -5.98 -4.13 7.15
CA LEU A 37 -5.05 -5.01 7.85
C LEU A 37 -3.61 -4.48 7.80
N LEU A 38 -2.92 -4.46 8.94
CA LEU A 38 -1.51 -4.02 9.03
C LEU A 38 -0.59 -4.85 8.13
N LYS A 39 -0.84 -6.16 7.99
CA LYS A 39 -0.06 -7.05 7.11
C LYS A 39 -0.16 -6.68 5.62
N ASP A 40 -1.22 -5.96 5.22
CA ASP A 40 -1.48 -5.55 3.84
C ASP A 40 -1.06 -4.09 3.60
N PHE A 41 -0.71 -3.35 4.65
CA PHE A 41 -0.25 -1.97 4.52
C PHE A 41 1.11 -1.91 3.79
N ARG A 42 1.15 -1.17 2.68
CA ARG A 42 2.34 -0.94 1.85
C ARG A 42 2.53 0.58 1.69
N PRO A 43 3.13 1.27 2.67
CA PRO A 43 3.28 2.72 2.60
C PRO A 43 4.09 3.11 1.37
N ARG A 44 3.61 4.12 0.64
CA ARG A 44 4.33 4.73 -0.48
C ARG A 44 4.69 6.16 -0.08
N SER A 45 5.92 6.56 -0.40
CA SER A 45 6.31 7.97 -0.26
C SER A 45 5.38 8.83 -1.13
N ILE A 46 4.86 9.91 -0.55
CA ILE A 46 4.08 10.93 -1.27
C ILE A 46 4.97 11.95 -1.99
N TYR A 47 6.27 11.93 -1.72
CA TYR A 47 7.24 12.85 -2.30
C TYR A 47 7.83 12.29 -3.60
N GLU A 48 7.80 13.09 -4.66
CA GLU A 48 8.43 12.82 -5.95
C GLU A 48 9.88 13.31 -5.96
N ILE A 49 10.74 12.60 -5.22
CA ILE A 49 12.18 12.89 -5.14
C ILE A 49 12.99 11.83 -5.91
N PRO A 50 14.22 12.16 -6.35
CA PRO A 50 15.11 11.16 -6.96
C PRO A 50 15.27 9.93 -6.06
N ARG A 51 15.05 8.74 -6.63
CA ARG A 51 15.13 7.46 -5.91
C ARG A 51 16.40 6.73 -6.29
N THR A 52 17.17 6.33 -5.28
CA THR A 52 18.32 5.44 -5.46
C THR A 52 17.95 4.05 -4.93
N MET A 53 18.08 3.03 -5.76
CA MET A 53 17.85 1.63 -5.37
C MET A 53 19.18 1.01 -4.92
N LEU A 54 19.36 0.89 -3.61
CA LEU A 54 20.52 0.22 -3.02
C LEU A 54 20.21 -1.27 -2.86
N THR A 55 20.89 -2.12 -3.62
CA THR A 55 20.72 -3.58 -3.57
C THR A 55 21.71 -4.27 -2.63
N LYS A 56 22.79 -3.58 -2.23
CA LYS A 56 23.84 -4.08 -1.34
C LYS A 56 24.29 -2.98 -0.39
N ALA A 57 24.61 -3.36 0.85
CA ALA A 57 25.13 -2.44 1.84
C ALA A 57 26.51 -1.89 1.45
N LYS A 58 26.77 -0.63 1.77
CA LYS A 58 28.06 0.03 1.52
C LYS A 58 29.19 -0.54 2.39
N PHE A 59 28.85 -1.02 3.58
CA PHE A 59 29.76 -1.59 4.56
C PHE A 59 29.28 -2.98 4.98
N PRO A 60 30.17 -3.85 5.48
CA PRO A 60 29.77 -5.15 6.01
C PRO A 60 28.69 -5.04 7.08
N VAL A 61 27.61 -5.80 6.94
CA VAL A 61 26.48 -5.81 7.88
C VAL A 61 26.61 -6.98 8.86
N ILE A 62 26.33 -6.71 10.13
CA ILE A 62 26.04 -7.73 11.14
C ILE A 62 24.52 -7.74 11.34
N ASP A 63 23.87 -8.81 10.90
CA ASP A 63 22.47 -9.06 11.17
C ASP A 63 22.33 -9.60 12.60
N MET A 64 21.78 -8.78 13.48
CA MET A 64 21.67 -9.07 14.92
C MET A 64 20.38 -9.83 15.27
N HIS A 65 19.44 -9.98 14.33
CA HIS A 65 18.13 -10.54 14.65
C HIS A 65 17.64 -11.50 13.58
N SER A 66 17.99 -12.76 13.75
CA SER A 66 17.45 -13.84 12.95
C SER A 66 17.21 -15.10 13.77
N HIS A 67 16.41 -16.01 13.24
CA HIS A 67 16.10 -17.30 13.84
C HIS A 67 16.46 -18.41 12.86
N PRO A 68 16.61 -19.67 13.30
CA PRO A 68 16.95 -20.79 12.41
C PRO A 68 15.79 -21.17 11.49
N TYR A 69 15.43 -20.28 10.55
CA TYR A 69 14.34 -20.47 9.60
C TYR A 69 14.64 -21.55 8.57
N ALA A 70 15.91 -21.66 8.16
CA ALA A 70 16.36 -22.66 7.20
C ALA A 70 16.39 -24.05 7.85
N ARG A 71 15.72 -25.02 7.22
CA ARG A 71 15.51 -26.38 7.74
C ARG A 71 16.45 -27.43 7.11
N GLY A 72 17.35 -27.03 6.22
CA GLY A 72 18.22 -27.94 5.49
C GLY A 72 19.33 -27.24 4.72
N THR A 73 20.21 -28.03 4.10
CA THR A 73 21.42 -27.57 3.39
C THR A 73 21.11 -26.62 2.24
N GLU A 74 20.05 -26.86 1.49
CA GLU A 74 19.65 -26.05 0.33
C GLU A 74 19.16 -24.68 0.78
N GLU A 75 18.36 -24.63 1.84
CA GLU A 75 17.85 -23.39 2.42
C GLU A 75 18.97 -22.58 3.08
N ILE A 76 19.93 -23.23 3.74
CA ILE A 76 21.13 -22.59 4.27
C ILE A 76 21.98 -22.02 3.13
N ALA A 77 22.19 -22.78 2.06
CA ALA A 77 22.94 -22.29 0.90
C ALA A 77 22.25 -21.08 0.24
N GLN A 78 20.91 -21.09 0.17
CA GLN A 78 20.16 -19.94 -0.32
C GLN A 78 20.26 -18.75 0.63
N TRP A 79 20.27 -18.98 1.95
CA TRP A 79 20.46 -17.93 2.93
C TRP A 79 21.85 -17.27 2.78
N VAL A 80 22.92 -18.06 2.66
CA VAL A 80 24.27 -17.53 2.44
C VAL A 80 24.34 -16.69 1.15
N LYS A 81 23.71 -17.15 0.06
CA LYS A 81 23.62 -16.34 -1.18
C LYS A 81 22.92 -15.00 -0.96
N ASN A 82 21.87 -14.97 -0.14
CA ASN A 82 21.18 -13.74 0.21
C ASN A 82 22.06 -12.83 1.07
N MET A 83 22.84 -13.40 2.00
CA MET A 83 23.83 -12.65 2.78
C MET A 83 24.85 -11.96 1.87
N ASP A 84 25.42 -12.68 0.90
CA ASP A 84 26.38 -12.13 -0.07
C ASP A 84 25.78 -11.02 -0.94
N ALA A 85 24.54 -11.22 -1.41
CA ALA A 85 23.81 -10.25 -2.23
C ALA A 85 23.57 -8.94 -1.46
N CYS A 86 23.21 -9.04 -0.17
CA CYS A 86 22.92 -7.90 0.68
C CYS A 86 24.16 -7.27 1.33
N GLY A 87 25.31 -7.97 1.35
CA GLY A 87 26.53 -7.51 2.04
C GLY A 87 26.53 -7.81 3.55
N ILE A 88 25.87 -8.88 3.96
CA ILE A 88 25.85 -9.38 5.34
C ILE A 88 27.07 -10.27 5.56
N GLU A 89 27.94 -9.88 6.49
CA GLU A 89 29.12 -10.64 6.88
C GLU A 89 28.78 -11.73 7.89
N ARG A 90 27.85 -11.43 8.81
CA ARG A 90 27.51 -12.31 9.92
C ARG A 90 26.03 -12.15 10.28
N THR A 91 25.38 -13.26 10.56
CA THR A 91 24.04 -13.29 11.15
C THR A 91 24.09 -13.98 12.50
N ILE A 92 23.48 -13.37 13.51
CA ILE A 92 23.30 -13.95 14.84
C ILE A 92 21.98 -14.72 14.84
N LEU A 93 22.05 -16.01 15.15
CA LEU A 93 20.87 -16.88 15.25
C LEU A 93 20.40 -16.96 16.70
N LEU A 94 19.18 -16.47 16.93
CA LEU A 94 18.47 -16.57 18.19
C LEU A 94 17.68 -17.88 18.17
N THR A 95 18.12 -18.85 18.96
CA THR A 95 17.56 -20.21 19.01
C THR A 95 16.40 -20.37 19.99
N HIS A 96 15.95 -19.27 20.59
CA HIS A 96 14.92 -19.24 21.63
C HIS A 96 13.97 -18.06 21.37
N GLU A 97 12.72 -18.15 21.84
CA GLU A 97 11.79 -17.03 21.97
C GLU A 97 11.77 -16.54 23.42
#